data_AF-A0A4P5Q912-F1
#
_entry.id   AF-A0A4P5Q912-F1
#
_cell.length_a   1.000
_cell.length_b   1.000
_cell.length_c   1.000
_cell.angle_alpha   90.00
_cell.angle_beta   90.00
_cell.angle_gamma   90.00
#
_symmetry.space_group_name_H-M   'P 1'
#
loop_
_entity.id
_entity.type
_entity.pdbx_description
1 polymer ?
#
loop_
_entity_poly.entity_id
_entity_poly.type
_entity_poly.pdbx_seq_one_letter_code
_entity_poly.pdbx_strand_id
1 'polypeptide(L)' 'MGHYVLKKSTKATAEPFYFVLKASNGQIIAQSEMYSSKAAAQKGIESVQKNGATTDIRDETE' A
#
# COMPACT_ATOMS: atom_id res chain seq x y z
N MET A 1 0.79 -6.56 16.09
CA MET A 1 0.43 -5.35 15.32
C MET A 1 0.73 -5.60 13.86
N GLY A 2 -0.09 -5.06 12.94
CA GLY A 2 0.17 -5.15 11.50
C GLY A 2 1.39 -4.31 11.09
N HIS A 3 1.94 -4.57 9.90
CA HIS A 3 3.10 -3.84 9.38
C HIS A 3 3.04 -3.68 7.85
N TYR A 4 3.63 -2.59 7.36
CA TYR A 4 3.80 -2.35 5.93
C TYR A 4 5.07 -3.05 5.41
N VAL A 5 4.95 -3.71 4.26
CA VAL A 5 6.08 -4.33 3.57
C VAL A 5 6.24 -3.68 2.21
N LEU A 6 7.30 -2.90 2.04
CA LEU A 6 7.70 -2.36 0.75
C LEU A 6 8.41 -3.45 -0.07
N LYS A 7 7.94 -3.67 -1.29
CA LYS A 7 8.44 -4.68 -2.22
C LYS A 7 8.85 -4.02 -3.53
N LYS A 8 9.80 -4.66 -4.21
CA LYS A 8 10.18 -4.35 -5.59
C LYS A 8 9.85 -5.55 -6.48
N SER A 9 9.14 -5.30 -7.57
CA SER A 9 8.87 -6.28 -8.62
C SER A 9 10.19 -6.70 -9.26
N THR A 10 10.32 -8.01 -9.49
CA THR A 10 11.46 -8.60 -10.19
C THR A 10 11.31 -8.54 -11.71
N LYS A 11 10.10 -8.20 -12.20
CA LYS A 11 9.85 -7.96 -13.62
C LYS A 11 10.35 -6.56 -14.01
N ALA A 12 10.89 -6.43 -15.21
CA ALA A 12 11.20 -5.13 -15.79
C ALA A 12 9.88 -4.39 -16.09
N THR A 13 9.57 -3.41 -15.25
CA THR A 13 8.41 -2.50 -15.40
C THR A 13 8.87 -1.08 -15.06
N ALA A 14 8.21 -0.09 -15.65
CA ALA A 14 8.43 1.32 -15.33
C ALA A 14 8.12 1.63 -13.85
N GLU A 15 7.26 0.83 -13.23
CA GLU A 15 6.78 1.02 -11.86
C GLU A 15 7.03 -0.22 -11.00
N PRO A 16 8.27 -0.46 -10.55
CA PRO A 16 8.59 -1.71 -9.88
C PRO A 16 8.26 -1.69 -8.38
N PHE A 17 7.99 -0.55 -7.76
CA PHE A 17 7.83 -0.47 -6.30
C PHE A 17 6.36 -0.56 -5.89
N TYR A 18 6.04 -1.30 -4.85
CA TYR A 18 4.69 -1.35 -4.28
C TYR A 18 4.79 -1.75 -2.81
N PHE A 19 3.74 -1.54 -2.04
CA PHE A 19 3.69 -1.97 -0.65
C PHE A 19 2.43 -2.77 -0.35
N VAL A 20 2.51 -3.61 0.67
CA VAL A 20 1.37 -4.35 1.20
C VAL A 20 1.26 -4.12 2.69
N LEU A 21 0.04 -4.02 3.20
CA LEU A 21 -0.24 -4.01 4.63
C LEU A 21 -0.56 -5.43 5.06
N LYS A 22 0.22 -5.95 6.01
CA LYS A 22 -0.01 -7.26 6.62
C LYS A 22 -0.62 -7.11 8.00
N ALA A 23 -1.66 -7.89 8.27
CA ALA A 23 -2.21 -8.05 9.61
C ALA A 23 -1.25 -8.88 10.50
N SER A 24 -1.53 -8.92 11.81
CA SER A 24 -0.72 -9.68 12.76
C SER A 24 -0.70 -11.18 12.51
N ASN A 25 -1.71 -11.71 11.82
CA ASN A 25 -1.79 -13.10 11.38
C ASN A 25 -1.03 -13.36 10.06
N GLY A 26 -0.32 -12.37 9.52
CA GLY A 26 0.47 -12.48 8.30
C GLY A 26 -0.32 -12.34 7.00
N GLN A 27 -1.65 -12.22 7.06
CA GLN A 27 -2.48 -12.02 5.88
C GLN A 27 -2.32 -10.61 5.33
N ILE A 28 -2.37 -10.48 4.00
CA ILE A 28 -2.38 -9.18 3.33
C ILE A 28 -3.82 -8.64 3.39
N ILE A 29 -3.98 -7.45 3.94
CA ILE A 29 -5.28 -6.78 4.08
C ILE A 29 -5.42 -5.56 3.16
N ALA A 30 -4.30 -5.03 2.66
CA ALA A 30 -4.30 -4.00 1.63
C ALA A 30 -3.05 -4.13 0.76
N GLN A 31 -3.18 -3.77 -0.51
CA GLN A 31 -2.09 -3.71 -1.47
C GLN A 31 -2.15 -2.37 -2.19
N SER A 32 -1.00 -1.70 -2.32
CA SER A 32 -0.91 -0.45 -3.06
C SER A 32 -0.85 -0.68 -4.55
N GLU A 33 -1.08 0.40 -5.29
CA GLU A 33 -0.64 0.52 -6.68
C GLU A 33 0.88 0.41 -6.81
N MET A 34 1.33 0.26 -8.06
CA MET A 34 2.74 0.27 -8.40
C MET A 34 3.24 1.70 -8.54
N TYR A 35 4.51 1.91 -8.18
CA TYR A 35 5.19 3.20 -8.19
C TYR A 35 6.51 3.09 -8.94
N SER A 36 6.85 4.14 -9.68
CA SER A 36 8.13 4.31 -10.38
C SER A 36 9.34 4.39 -9.44
N SER A 37 9.16 4.87 -8.22
CA SER A 37 10.24 5.06 -7.25
C SER A 37 9.91 4.59 -5.84
N LYS A 38 10.94 4.19 -5.09
CA LYS A 38 10.84 3.85 -3.67
C LYS A 38 10.29 5.04 -2.84
N ALA A 39 10.73 6.25 -3.15
CA ALA A 39 10.28 7.45 -2.45
C ALA A 39 8.78 7.71 -2.65
N ALA A 40 8.26 7.49 -3.86
CA ALA A 40 6.83 7.60 -4.12
C ALA A 40 6.03 6.55 -3.32
N ALA A 41 6.50 5.30 -3.27
CA ALA A 41 5.85 4.27 -2.46
C ALA A 41 5.88 4.59 -0.95
N GLN A 42 6.97 5.19 -0.44
CA GLN A 42 7.05 5.63 0.96
C GLN A 42 6.06 6.75 1.27
N LYS A 43 5.93 7.75 0.40
CA LYS A 43 4.89 8.78 0.51
C LYS A 43 3.48 8.18 0.47
N GLY A 44 3.27 7.13 -0.33
CA GLY A 44 2.04 6.35 -0.33
C GLY A 44 1.75 5.73 1.04
N ILE A 45 2.74 5.09 1.67
CA ILE A 45 2.61 4.53 3.03
C ILE A 45 2.25 5.63 4.04
N GLU A 46 2.95 6.76 4.03
CA GLU A 46 2.67 7.89 4.92
C GLU A 46 1.24 8.42 4.77
N SER A 47 0.76 8.52 3.53
CA SER A 47 -0.62 8.91 3.23
C SER A 47 -1.63 7.91 3.80
N VAL A 48 -1.40 6.60 3.60
CA VAL A 48 -2.28 5.56 4.16
C VAL A 48 -2.22 5.53 5.68
N GLN A 49 -1.06 5.76 6.29
CA GLN A 49 -0.96 5.87 7.75
C GLN A 49 -1.74 7.06 8.31
N LYS A 50 -1.70 8.20 7.61
CA LYS A 50 -2.41 9.41 8.01
C LYS A 50 -3.92 9.29 7.83
N ASN A 51 -4.36 8.69 6.72
CA ASN A 51 -5.78 8.69 6.32
C ASN A 51 -6.49 7.35 6.61
N GLY A 52 -5.76 6.25 6.81
CA GLY A 52 -6.32 4.90 6.91
C GLY A 52 -7.15 4.62 8.16
N ALA A 53 -7.12 5.50 9.16
CA ALA A 53 -8.02 5.44 10.32
C ALA A 53 -9.37 6.12 10.07
N THR A 54 -9.60 6.67 8.86
CA THR A 54 -10.89 7.29 8.52
C THR A 54 -12.03 6.28 8.63
N THR A 55 -13.15 6.73 9.19
CA THR A 55 -14.40 5.96 9.26
C THR A 55 -15.42 6.41 8.23
N ASP A 56 -15.12 7.45 7.44
CA ASP A 56 -15.97 7.88 6.31
C ASP A 56 -15.83 6.86 5.18
N ILE A 57 -16.91 6.14 4.89
CA ILE A 57 -17.01 5.13 3.83
C ILE A 57 -18.05 5.62 2.84
N ARG A 58 -17.64 5.78 1.58
CA ARG A 58 -18.52 6.14 0.46
C ARG A 58 -18.52 5.01 -0.54
N ASP A 59 -19.71 4.50 -0.83
CA ASP A 59 -19.94 3.45 -1.81
C ASP A 59 -20.35 4.07 -3.14
N GLU A 60 -19.55 3.84 -4.19
CA GLU A 60 -19.79 4.30 -5.56
C GLU A 60 -19.98 3.11 -6.52
N THR A 61 -20.51 1.99 -6.02
CA THR A 61 -20.70 0.76 -6.81
C THR A 61 -22.07 0.61 -7.48
N GLU A 62 -22.96 1.61 -7.32
CA GLU A 62 -24.27 1.70 -8.00
C GLU A 62 -24.22 2.51 -9.31
#